data_AF-A0AAJ0GCR4-F1
#
_entry.id   AF-A0AAJ0GCR4-F1
#
_cell.length_a   1.000
_cell.length_b   1.000
_cell.length_c   1.000
_cell.angle_alpha   90.00
_cell.angle_beta   90.00
_cell.angle_gamma   90.00
#
_symmetry.space_group_name_H-M   'P 1'
#
loop_
_entity.id
_entity.type
_entity.pdbx_description
1 polymer ?
#
loop_
_entity_poly.entity_id
_entity_poly.type
_entity_poly.pdbx_seq_one_letter_code
_entity_poly.pdbx_strand_id
1 'polypeptide(L)'
;MVESHGGPATRHGFKGHLAAKYLTFEIASFLAQVYGGLPFVTSLECCPPNRYSIIEGHTPGFSSCAADHYITVQGEGDEAWPYRQYVSSNTRPPIVQINQTGQPLSAGLIFITPEEFSPTVDREVPAALIIRDNGDLVWEANYPAPGAMIINLQPQQLYERPVIMYWNGTQANMQGYGAGAVEILNDKYDKIFSVCPELNINLDTPLSHTVNCYCDYHESLITPHNTILVTVYNKTTADLSSVGGSKEGYVVDSLAVEVDIDTNQPIFVWSALEHVSISDSHRQIEQTGTASMPYDWFHINSIQSWGRGFLINSRRTWTTYYVSREGEILWRINGAAC
;
A
#
# COMPACT_ATOMS: atom_id res chain seq x y z
N MET A 1 26.93 -61.09 -31.33
CA MET A 1 28.17 -60.85 -30.55
C MET A 1 27.85 -59.79 -29.52
N VAL A 2 27.86 -60.25 -28.26
CA VAL A 2 27.86 -59.52 -26.98
C VAL A 2 26.64 -58.64 -26.65
N GLU A 3 25.72 -59.28 -25.92
CA GLU A 3 24.89 -58.70 -24.86
C GLU A 3 25.76 -58.18 -23.69
N SER A 4 25.28 -57.20 -22.92
CA SER A 4 25.37 -57.29 -21.46
C SER A 4 24.31 -56.43 -20.75
N HIS A 5 23.78 -57.00 -19.68
CA HIS A 5 22.73 -56.54 -18.79
C HIS A 5 23.18 -55.46 -17.78
N GLY A 6 22.20 -54.76 -17.19
CA GLY A 6 22.36 -54.09 -15.89
C GLY A 6 21.10 -53.35 -15.44
N GLY A 7 20.38 -53.92 -14.47
CA GLY A 7 19.15 -53.40 -13.86
C GLY A 7 19.33 -52.17 -12.93
N PRO A 8 18.30 -51.82 -12.13
CA PRO A 8 18.02 -50.44 -11.71
C PRO A 8 18.76 -50.02 -10.42
N ALA A 9 19.28 -48.80 -10.41
CA ALA A 9 19.86 -48.18 -9.22
C ALA A 9 18.80 -47.39 -8.41
N THR A 10 18.41 -48.00 -7.30
CA THR A 10 18.07 -47.43 -5.99
C THR A 10 17.91 -45.90 -5.86
N ARG A 11 16.69 -45.47 -5.47
CA ARG A 11 16.42 -44.17 -4.83
C ARG A 11 17.15 -44.10 -3.49
N HIS A 12 18.20 -43.29 -3.41
CA HIS A 12 18.64 -42.71 -2.15
C HIS A 12 17.92 -41.38 -1.93
N GLY A 13 17.02 -41.36 -0.94
CA GLY A 13 16.45 -40.13 -0.43
C GLY A 13 17.52 -39.32 0.30
N PHE A 14 17.99 -38.25 -0.34
CA PHE A 14 18.66 -37.17 0.37
C PHE A 14 17.59 -36.30 1.02
N LYS A 15 17.59 -36.30 2.36
CA LYS A 15 16.98 -35.24 3.17
C LYS A 15 17.72 -33.94 2.81
N GLY A 16 17.08 -33.08 2.02
CA GLY A 16 17.53 -31.72 1.75
C GLY A 16 16.91 -30.78 2.78
N HIS A 17 17.76 -30.07 3.51
CA HIS A 17 17.39 -29.04 4.48
C HIS A 17 16.48 -27.96 3.88
N LEU A 18 15.50 -27.54 4.69
CA LEU A 18 14.63 -26.41 4.42
C LEU A 18 15.46 -25.15 4.18
N ALA A 19 15.26 -24.53 3.01
CA ALA A 19 15.71 -23.18 2.74
C ALA A 19 14.81 -22.22 3.51
N ALA A 20 15.38 -21.47 4.45
CA ALA A 20 14.75 -20.29 5.02
C ALA A 20 14.35 -19.35 3.88
N LYS A 21 13.06 -18.99 3.82
CA LYS A 21 12.54 -18.02 2.86
C LYS A 21 13.00 -16.64 3.30
N TYR A 22 14.04 -16.11 2.66
CA TYR A 22 14.44 -14.72 2.81
C TYR A 22 13.67 -13.87 1.80
N LEU A 23 13.13 -12.74 2.25
CA LEU A 23 12.53 -11.72 1.40
C LEU A 23 13.68 -10.86 0.84
N THR A 24 14.15 -11.20 -0.36
CA THR A 24 15.21 -10.43 -1.05
C THR A 24 14.56 -9.32 -1.87
N PHE A 25 14.77 -8.06 -1.49
CA PHE A 25 14.46 -6.92 -2.35
C PHE A 25 15.73 -6.51 -3.11
N GLU A 26 15.73 -6.68 -4.43
CA GLU A 26 16.71 -6.06 -5.32
C GLU A 26 16.23 -4.63 -5.63
N ILE A 27 16.81 -3.61 -4.99
CA ILE A 27 16.53 -2.22 -5.33
C ILE A 27 17.31 -1.89 -6.61
N ALA A 28 16.70 -2.14 -7.76
CA ALA A 28 17.17 -1.57 -9.02
C ALA A 28 16.78 -0.08 -9.06
N SER A 29 17.79 0.79 -9.03
CA SER A 29 17.62 2.24 -9.11
C SER A 29 16.93 2.64 -10.43
N PHE A 30 15.71 3.18 -10.34
CA PHE A 30 15.10 3.93 -11.44
C PHE A 30 14.21 5.06 -10.92
N LEU A 31 14.82 6.04 -10.24
CA LEU A 31 14.20 7.33 -9.95
C LEU A 31 15.19 8.46 -10.22
N ALA A 32 15.27 8.87 -11.48
CA ALA A 32 15.95 10.10 -11.85
C ALA A 32 15.42 10.69 -13.17
N GLN A 33 14.10 10.95 -13.29
CA GLN A 33 13.63 11.94 -14.27
C GLN A 33 12.19 12.46 -14.12
N VAL A 34 11.74 12.84 -12.91
CA VAL A 34 10.51 13.68 -12.79
C VAL A 34 10.59 14.72 -11.67
N TYR A 35 11.44 14.54 -10.66
CA TYR A 35 11.64 15.57 -9.63
C TYR A 35 12.67 16.61 -10.09
N GLY A 36 12.17 17.69 -10.69
CA GLY A 36 12.93 18.91 -10.89
C GLY A 36 13.58 19.34 -9.57
N GLY A 37 14.89 19.56 -9.62
CA GLY A 37 15.74 19.77 -8.46
C GLY A 37 15.18 20.80 -7.48
N LEU A 38 14.93 20.33 -6.25
CA LEU A 38 14.85 21.17 -5.06
C LEU A 38 15.87 20.60 -4.06
N PRO A 39 16.66 21.45 -3.39
CA PRO A 39 17.63 21.00 -2.40
C PRO A 39 16.87 20.46 -1.19
N PHE A 40 16.95 19.15 -0.96
CA PHE A 40 16.49 18.54 0.28
C PHE A 40 17.35 19.11 1.41
N VAL A 41 16.71 19.85 2.33
CA VAL A 41 17.35 20.27 3.58
C VAL A 41 17.52 19.02 4.43
N THR A 42 18.74 18.50 4.43
CA THR A 42 19.17 17.38 5.27
C THR A 42 19.42 17.87 6.69
N SER A 43 18.39 17.93 7.52
CA SER A 43 18.53 17.77 8.98
C SER A 43 17.15 17.58 9.63
N LEU A 44 16.68 16.33 9.74
CA LEU A 44 15.88 15.95 10.90
C LEU A 44 16.88 15.64 12.02
N GLU A 45 17.24 16.65 12.82
CA GLU A 45 17.94 16.42 14.08
C GLU A 45 16.91 15.92 15.11
N CYS A 46 16.84 14.60 15.29
CA CYS A 46 16.18 14.01 16.45
C CYS A 46 17.25 13.54 17.45
N CYS A 47 17.20 14.17 18.63
CA CYS A 47 17.97 13.93 19.86
C CYS A 47 19.40 14.51 19.94
N PRO A 48 19.65 15.54 20.80
CA PRO A 48 21.00 15.82 21.25
C PRO A 48 21.52 14.66 22.12
N PRO A 49 22.83 14.34 22.07
CA PRO A 49 23.37 13.22 22.82
C PRO A 49 23.44 13.55 24.33
N ASN A 50 22.97 12.59 25.13
CA ASN A 50 23.17 12.42 26.57
C ASN A 50 22.35 13.27 27.55
N ARG A 51 21.47 12.62 28.33
CA ARG A 51 21.67 12.25 29.75
C ARG A 51 20.38 11.63 30.31
N TYR A 52 20.51 10.49 30.99
CA TYR A 52 19.43 9.77 31.65
C TYR A 52 18.68 10.60 32.70
N SER A 53 17.36 10.41 32.77
CA SER A 53 16.60 10.34 34.03
C SER A 53 15.29 9.59 33.78
N ILE A 54 15.14 8.42 34.42
CA ILE A 54 13.92 7.61 34.41
C ILE A 54 12.83 8.38 35.16
N ILE A 55 11.72 8.67 34.50
CA ILE A 55 10.45 8.98 35.15
C ILE A 55 9.43 8.02 34.55
N GLU A 56 9.00 7.05 35.34
CA GLU A 56 7.89 6.16 35.00
C GLU A 56 6.58 6.97 34.97
N GLY A 57 5.89 6.89 33.83
CA GLY A 57 4.55 7.44 33.66
C GLY A 57 3.84 6.70 32.53
N HIS A 58 3.00 5.74 32.89
CA HIS A 58 2.10 5.05 31.97
C HIS A 58 1.17 6.06 31.27
N THR A 59 1.27 6.15 29.94
CA THR A 59 0.22 6.71 29.08
C THR A 59 0.03 5.75 27.89
N PRO A 60 -1.21 5.33 27.55
CA PRO A 60 -1.46 4.51 26.38
C PRO A 60 -1.45 5.41 25.13
N GLY A 61 -0.51 5.17 24.21
CA GLY A 61 -0.46 5.88 22.92
C GLY A 61 0.93 6.27 22.41
N PHE A 62 1.97 5.46 22.63
CA PHE A 62 3.32 5.82 22.17
C PHE A 62 3.71 5.10 20.87
N SER A 63 3.98 5.89 19.83
CA SER A 63 4.94 5.54 18.79
C SER A 63 6.35 5.52 19.39
N SER A 64 7.13 4.47 19.09
CA SER A 64 8.49 4.32 19.60
C SER A 64 9.50 5.04 18.72
N CYS A 65 10.43 5.75 19.34
CA CYS A 65 11.67 6.22 18.70
C CYS A 65 12.83 5.25 18.96
N ALA A 66 13.86 5.31 18.12
CA ALA A 66 14.99 4.37 18.05
C ALA A 66 15.61 3.95 19.40
N ALA A 67 16.02 2.68 19.49
CA ALA A 67 16.71 2.11 20.64
C ALA A 67 17.99 1.39 20.21
N ASP A 68 19.09 1.68 20.90
CA ASP A 68 20.44 1.15 20.60
C ASP A 68 20.65 -0.30 21.08
N HIS A 69 19.61 -0.92 21.66
CA HIS A 69 19.67 -2.29 22.19
C HIS A 69 18.35 -3.02 21.96
N TYR A 70 18.42 -4.15 21.24
CA TYR A 70 17.32 -5.05 20.98
C TYR A 70 17.79 -6.50 21.05
N ILE A 71 16.85 -7.41 21.29
CA ILE A 71 17.09 -8.85 21.12
C ILE A 71 16.39 -9.34 19.85
N THR A 72 17.01 -10.28 19.16
CA THR A 72 16.41 -10.97 18.03
C THR A 72 15.61 -12.16 18.54
N VAL A 73 14.33 -12.19 18.24
CA VAL A 73 13.46 -13.34 18.49
C VAL A 73 13.29 -14.10 17.16
N GLN A 74 13.62 -15.38 17.16
CA GLN A 74 13.29 -16.27 16.05
C GLN A 74 11.82 -16.65 16.18
N GLY A 75 11.06 -16.58 15.09
CA GLY A 75 9.67 -17.03 15.07
C GLY A 75 9.54 -18.49 15.52
N GLU A 76 8.46 -18.84 16.22
CA GLU A 76 8.22 -20.24 16.61
C GLU A 76 7.84 -21.10 15.39
N GLY A 77 8.78 -21.88 14.87
CA GLY A 77 8.61 -22.68 13.64
C GLY A 77 8.83 -21.87 12.35
N ASP A 78 8.87 -22.55 11.20
CA ASP A 78 9.24 -21.99 9.88
C ASP A 78 8.26 -20.96 9.28
N GLU A 79 7.30 -20.46 10.07
CA GLU A 79 6.15 -19.69 9.58
C GLU A 79 6.13 -18.21 10.04
N ALA A 80 6.89 -17.78 11.06
CA ALA A 80 7.04 -16.36 11.41
C ALA A 80 8.39 -15.83 10.95
N TRP A 81 8.39 -14.61 10.43
CA TRP A 81 9.63 -13.88 10.23
C TRP A 81 10.28 -13.57 11.59
N PRO A 82 11.62 -13.58 11.67
CA PRO A 82 12.32 -13.14 12.87
C PRO A 82 12.09 -11.64 13.09
N TYR A 83 11.96 -11.22 14.35
CA TYR A 83 11.66 -9.83 14.72
C TYR A 83 12.57 -9.34 15.85
N ARG A 84 12.62 -8.01 16.02
CA ARG A 84 13.33 -7.36 17.11
C ARG A 84 12.38 -7.11 18.28
N GLN A 85 12.88 -7.26 19.50
CA GLN A 85 12.17 -6.85 20.71
C GLN A 85 13.02 -5.83 21.48
N TYR A 86 12.37 -4.78 21.96
CA TYR A 86 13.00 -3.69 22.70
C TYR A 86 12.60 -3.71 24.17
N VAL A 87 13.44 -3.16 25.03
CA VAL A 87 13.12 -3.00 26.46
C VAL A 87 12.20 -1.78 26.68
N SER A 88 12.42 -0.72 25.90
CA SER A 88 11.70 0.56 26.00
C SER A 88 10.39 0.60 25.23
N SER A 89 10.08 -0.43 24.43
CA SER A 89 8.92 -0.45 23.55
C SER A 89 8.42 -1.87 23.30
N ASN A 90 7.11 -2.00 23.10
CA ASN A 90 6.45 -3.26 22.74
C ASN A 90 6.40 -3.52 21.22
N THR A 91 6.98 -2.62 20.42
CA THR A 91 7.11 -2.77 18.96
C THR A 91 7.90 -4.02 18.58
N ARG A 92 7.49 -4.68 17.50
CA ARG A 92 8.08 -5.97 17.05
C ARG A 92 8.39 -5.95 15.56
N PRO A 93 9.27 -5.05 15.09
CA PRO A 93 9.54 -4.92 13.68
C PRO A 93 10.29 -6.18 13.18
N PRO A 94 10.04 -6.62 11.94
CA PRO A 94 10.78 -7.69 11.31
C PRO A 94 12.27 -7.34 11.19
N ILE A 95 13.11 -8.37 11.18
CA ILE A 95 14.53 -8.20 10.87
C ILE A 95 14.71 -8.06 9.37
N VAL A 96 15.02 -6.84 8.95
CA VAL A 96 15.38 -6.53 7.57
C VAL A 96 16.85 -6.85 7.36
N GLN A 97 17.14 -7.75 6.40
CA GLN A 97 18.51 -7.98 5.95
C GLN A 97 18.89 -6.93 4.91
N ILE A 98 19.91 -6.15 5.20
CA ILE A 98 20.40 -5.11 4.29
C ILE A 98 21.75 -5.54 3.72
N ASN A 99 21.76 -5.80 2.41
CA ASN A 99 22.99 -6.06 1.67
C ASN A 99 23.50 -4.75 1.08
N GLN A 100 24.77 -4.44 1.33
CA GLN A 100 25.43 -3.24 0.83
C GLN A 100 26.50 -3.61 -0.19
N THR A 101 26.60 -2.84 -1.27
CA THR A 101 27.64 -3.00 -2.30
C THR A 101 28.96 -2.35 -1.92
N GLY A 102 29.01 -1.65 -0.77
CA GLY A 102 30.15 -0.86 -0.30
C GLY A 102 30.26 0.54 -0.92
N GLN A 103 29.36 0.92 -1.83
CA GLN A 103 29.23 2.30 -2.32
C GLN A 103 28.53 3.18 -1.28
N PRO A 104 28.85 4.49 -1.20
CA PRO A 104 28.11 5.41 -0.37
C PRO A 104 26.61 5.39 -0.71
N LEU A 105 25.76 5.20 0.30
CA LEU A 105 24.32 5.27 0.15
C LEU A 105 23.85 6.73 0.16
N SER A 106 22.71 7.01 -0.47
CA SER A 106 22.05 8.30 -0.30
C SER A 106 21.66 8.48 1.16
N ALA A 107 21.95 9.64 1.74
CA ALA A 107 21.44 9.97 3.07
C ALA A 107 19.91 9.95 3.06
N GLY A 108 19.31 9.33 4.07
CA GLY A 108 17.86 9.28 4.18
C GLY A 108 17.36 8.16 5.07
N LEU A 109 16.03 8.07 5.14
CA LEU A 109 15.31 7.00 5.79
C LEU A 109 14.68 6.09 4.73
N ILE A 110 14.52 4.82 5.07
CA ILE A 110 13.88 3.82 4.24
C ILE A 110 12.46 3.62 4.78
N PHE A 111 11.46 3.78 3.92
CA PHE A 111 10.04 3.61 4.25
C PHE A 111 9.57 2.28 3.64
N ILE A 112 9.04 1.38 4.46
CA ILE A 112 8.59 0.06 4.03
C ILE A 112 7.26 -0.30 4.66
N THR A 113 6.43 -0.99 3.90
CA THR A 113 5.18 -1.59 4.36
C THR A 113 5.21 -3.06 4.00
N PRO A 114 5.72 -3.93 4.90
CA PRO A 114 5.70 -5.36 4.67
C PRO A 114 4.26 -5.84 4.58
N GLU A 115 3.91 -6.44 3.44
CA GLU A 115 2.60 -6.99 3.18
C GLU A 115 2.62 -8.51 3.31
N GLU A 116 1.72 -9.05 4.13
CA GLU A 116 1.42 -10.48 4.14
C GLU A 116 0.02 -10.73 3.60
N PHE A 117 -0.06 -11.42 2.45
CA PHE A 117 -1.32 -11.82 1.82
C PHE A 117 -1.76 -13.24 2.24
N SER A 118 -1.12 -13.83 3.26
CA SER A 118 -1.38 -15.20 3.69
C SER A 118 -2.44 -15.26 4.80
N PRO A 119 -3.60 -15.92 4.58
CA PRO A 119 -4.64 -16.02 5.60
C PRO A 119 -4.33 -17.03 6.71
N THR A 120 -3.22 -17.78 6.62
CA THR A 120 -2.87 -18.87 7.55
C THR A 120 -1.78 -18.52 8.54
N VAL A 121 -1.23 -17.30 8.49
CA VAL A 121 -0.10 -16.90 9.32
C VAL A 121 -0.60 -15.85 10.30
N ASP A 122 -0.89 -16.31 11.51
CA ASP A 122 -1.42 -15.51 12.62
C ASP A 122 -0.29 -14.70 13.30
N ARG A 123 0.60 -14.07 12.52
CA ARG A 123 1.92 -13.70 13.02
C ARG A 123 2.24 -12.22 12.84
N GLU A 124 2.06 -11.52 13.95
CA GLU A 124 2.77 -10.31 14.38
C GLU A 124 2.86 -9.16 13.37
N VAL A 125 1.81 -8.32 13.41
CA VAL A 125 1.75 -6.90 13.04
C VAL A 125 2.41 -6.53 11.68
N PRO A 126 1.65 -6.56 10.57
CA PRO A 126 2.02 -5.77 9.40
C PRO A 126 1.96 -4.29 9.79
N ALA A 127 3.12 -3.69 10.02
CA ALA A 127 3.24 -2.27 10.30
C ALA A 127 4.06 -1.57 9.21
N ALA A 128 3.66 -0.34 8.92
CA ALA A 128 4.50 0.63 8.25
C ALA A 128 5.73 0.94 9.11
N LEU A 129 6.93 0.81 8.53
CA LEU A 129 8.20 0.99 9.21
C LEU A 129 9.01 2.09 8.53
N ILE A 130 9.66 2.89 9.36
CA ILE A 130 10.74 3.77 8.95
C ILE A 130 12.02 3.21 9.57
N ILE A 131 12.98 2.87 8.73
CA ILE A 131 14.26 2.31 9.16
C ILE A 131 15.43 3.10 8.59
N ARG A 132 16.59 2.95 9.24
CA ARG A 132 17.88 3.40 8.70
C ARG A 132 18.46 2.38 7.72
N ASP A 133 19.48 2.79 6.98
CA ASP A 133 20.23 1.95 6.04
C ASP A 133 21.05 0.81 6.68
N ASN A 134 21.14 0.80 8.02
CA ASN A 134 21.67 -0.30 8.82
C ASN A 134 20.57 -1.22 9.41
N GLY A 135 19.30 -0.92 9.13
CA GLY A 135 18.14 -1.69 9.56
C GLY A 135 17.59 -1.28 10.93
N ASP A 136 18.12 -0.24 11.56
CA ASP A 136 17.60 0.24 12.83
C ASP A 136 16.24 0.90 12.68
N LEU A 137 15.32 0.53 13.58
CA LEU A 137 13.98 1.09 13.62
C LEU A 137 14.05 2.56 14.03
N VAL A 138 13.47 3.42 13.21
CA VAL A 138 13.20 4.83 13.56
C VAL A 138 11.78 4.97 14.08
N TRP A 139 10.82 4.36 13.40
CA TRP A 139 9.40 4.42 13.75
C TRP A 139 8.64 3.21 13.21
N GLU A 140 7.61 2.80 13.95
CA GLU A 140 6.65 1.75 13.57
C GLU A 140 5.23 2.27 13.78
N ALA A 141 4.36 2.06 12.79
CA ALA A 141 2.94 2.38 12.90
C ALA A 141 2.27 1.50 13.96
N ASN A 142 1.36 2.09 14.73
CA ASN A 142 0.56 1.32 15.68
C ASN A 142 -0.39 0.37 14.93
N TYR A 143 -0.42 -0.90 15.32
CA TYR A 143 -1.38 -1.88 14.82
C TYR A 143 -2.75 -1.67 15.45
N PRO A 144 -3.79 -1.27 14.69
CA PRO A 144 -5.04 -0.85 15.29
C PRO A 144 -5.90 -2.03 15.77
N ALA A 145 -5.92 -3.13 15.00
CA ALA A 145 -6.70 -4.33 15.33
C ALA A 145 -6.23 -5.54 14.51
N PRO A 146 -6.45 -6.79 15.00
CA PRO A 146 -6.27 -7.99 14.21
C PRO A 146 -7.00 -7.93 12.86
N GLY A 147 -6.31 -8.29 11.79
CA GLY A 147 -6.83 -8.24 10.41
C GLY A 147 -6.74 -6.86 9.74
N ALA A 148 -6.21 -5.84 10.43
CA ALA A 148 -5.86 -4.57 9.81
C ALA A 148 -4.63 -4.67 8.92
N MET A 149 -4.62 -3.87 7.87
CA MET A 149 -3.49 -3.70 6.95
C MET A 149 -3.03 -2.25 7.01
N ILE A 150 -1.72 -2.08 7.11
CA ILE A 150 -1.06 -0.78 7.10
C ILE A 150 -0.10 -0.77 5.91
N ILE A 151 -0.47 -0.07 4.85
CA ILE A 151 0.29 -0.05 3.60
C ILE A 151 0.44 1.37 3.04
N ASN A 152 1.19 1.53 1.95
CA ASN A 152 1.46 2.82 1.32
C ASN A 152 2.07 3.88 2.26
N LEU A 153 3.07 3.49 3.06
CA LEU A 153 3.82 4.45 3.86
C LEU A 153 4.69 5.32 2.95
N GLN A 154 4.46 6.63 2.97
CA GLN A 154 5.23 7.57 2.17
C GLN A 154 5.34 8.96 2.81
N PRO A 155 6.50 9.62 2.67
CA PRO A 155 6.66 11.03 3.05
C PRO A 155 6.01 11.94 1.99
N GLN A 156 5.31 12.97 2.43
CA GLN A 156 4.71 14.01 1.57
C GLN A 156 4.85 15.40 2.21
N GLN A 157 4.34 16.44 1.57
CA GLN A 157 4.27 17.80 2.13
C GLN A 157 2.83 18.25 2.29
N LEU A 158 2.50 18.79 3.46
CA LEU A 158 1.21 19.41 3.75
C LEU A 158 1.46 20.79 4.36
N TYR A 159 0.91 21.85 3.77
CA TYR A 159 1.14 23.24 4.17
C TYR A 159 2.64 23.59 4.28
N GLU A 160 3.42 23.14 3.29
CA GLU A 160 4.89 23.28 3.22
C GLU A 160 5.65 22.61 4.38
N ARG A 161 5.00 21.72 5.14
CA ARG A 161 5.60 20.96 6.24
C ARG A 161 5.71 19.48 5.86
N PRO A 162 6.80 18.80 6.24
CA PRO A 162 6.93 17.38 6.02
C PRO A 162 5.87 16.63 6.85
N VAL A 163 5.21 15.67 6.21
CA VAL A 163 4.30 14.72 6.83
C VAL A 163 4.66 13.31 6.37
N ILE A 164 4.28 12.32 7.16
CA ILE A 164 4.23 10.93 6.69
C ILE A 164 2.78 10.50 6.58
N MET A 165 2.49 9.65 5.62
CA MET A 165 1.16 9.13 5.38
C MET A 165 1.21 7.64 5.22
N TYR A 166 0.17 6.96 5.69
CA TYR A 166 -0.05 5.55 5.40
C TYR A 166 -1.56 5.28 5.29
N TRP A 167 -1.90 4.24 4.54
CA TRP A 167 -3.27 3.75 4.49
C TRP A 167 -3.49 2.72 5.59
N ASN A 168 -4.64 2.82 6.26
CA ASN A 168 -5.07 1.94 7.33
C ASN A 168 -6.46 1.38 6.99
N GLY A 169 -6.56 0.09 6.74
CA GLY A 169 -7.84 -0.54 6.41
C GLY A 169 -7.74 -2.04 6.17
N THR A 170 -8.71 -2.57 5.45
CA THR A 170 -8.87 -4.00 5.11
C THR A 170 -8.89 -4.19 3.61
N GLN A 171 -8.31 -5.29 3.13
CA GLN A 171 -8.55 -5.73 1.76
C GLN A 171 -9.97 -6.29 1.61
N ALA A 172 -10.55 -6.10 0.42
CA ALA A 172 -11.79 -6.76 0.02
C ALA A 172 -11.44 -8.09 -0.68
N ASN A 173 -11.51 -9.20 0.07
CA ASN A 173 -11.42 -10.61 -0.39
C ASN A 173 -10.69 -10.85 -1.74
N MET A 174 -9.38 -10.58 -1.80
CA MET A 174 -8.51 -10.88 -2.95
C MET A 174 -8.90 -10.19 -4.28
N GLN A 175 -9.76 -9.18 -4.27
CA GLN A 175 -10.16 -8.44 -5.48
C GLN A 175 -9.14 -7.35 -5.87
N GLY A 176 -8.08 -7.22 -5.07
CA GLY A 176 -6.98 -6.32 -5.36
C GLY A 176 -7.29 -4.86 -5.07
N TYR A 177 -8.34 -4.55 -4.30
CA TYR A 177 -8.63 -3.23 -3.72
C TYR A 177 -9.08 -3.37 -2.26
N GLY A 178 -9.16 -2.26 -1.52
CA GLY A 178 -9.51 -2.25 -0.10
C GLY A 178 -10.48 -1.16 0.32
N ALA A 179 -10.77 -1.13 1.61
CA ALA A 179 -11.54 -0.09 2.27
C ALA A 179 -10.82 0.31 3.56
N GLY A 180 -10.54 1.60 3.71
CA GLY A 180 -9.75 2.14 4.81
C GLY A 180 -9.71 3.66 4.80
N ALA A 181 -8.89 4.22 5.66
CA ALA A 181 -8.62 5.64 5.78
C ALA A 181 -7.13 5.91 5.52
N VAL A 182 -6.80 7.13 5.09
CA VAL A 182 -5.40 7.58 4.99
C VAL A 182 -5.07 8.40 6.23
N GLU A 183 -4.10 7.93 7.02
CA GLU A 183 -3.66 8.60 8.23
C GLU A 183 -2.48 9.52 7.90
N ILE A 184 -2.53 10.78 8.36
CA ILE A 184 -1.47 11.77 8.13
C ILE A 184 -0.85 12.14 9.47
N LEU A 185 0.47 12.01 9.58
CA LEU A 185 1.24 12.28 10.79
C LEU A 185 2.25 13.40 10.54
N ASN A 186 2.52 14.21 11.57
CA ASN A 186 3.53 15.26 11.54
C ASN A 186 4.97 14.69 11.71
N ASP A 187 5.97 15.58 11.78
CA ASP A 187 7.39 15.26 11.98
C ASP A 187 7.74 14.70 13.37
N LYS A 188 6.78 14.69 14.29
CA LYS A 188 6.87 14.03 15.61
C LYS A 188 6.11 12.72 15.65
N TYR A 189 5.58 12.28 14.50
CA TYR A 189 4.73 11.09 14.36
C TYR A 189 3.39 11.18 15.11
N ASP A 190 2.94 12.40 15.46
CA ASP A 190 1.58 12.59 15.97
C ASP A 190 0.61 12.58 14.80
N LYS A 191 -0.49 11.80 14.92
CA LYS A 191 -1.56 11.84 13.93
C LYS A 191 -2.24 13.22 13.97
N ILE A 192 -2.28 13.89 12.81
CA ILE A 192 -2.90 15.21 12.64
C ILE A 192 -4.18 15.16 11.81
N PHE A 193 -4.30 14.21 10.87
CA PHE A 193 -5.53 14.00 10.09
C PHE A 193 -5.80 12.51 9.85
N SER A 194 -7.08 12.20 9.62
CA SER A 194 -7.56 10.91 9.14
C SER A 194 -8.51 11.17 7.97
N VAL A 195 -8.03 10.93 6.76
CA VAL A 195 -8.78 11.19 5.52
C VAL A 195 -9.77 10.06 5.34
N CYS A 196 -11.04 10.42 5.41
CA CYS A 196 -12.17 9.55 5.26
C CYS A 196 -13.38 10.31 4.70
N PRO A 197 -13.45 10.48 3.37
CA PRO A 197 -14.46 11.32 2.78
C PRO A 197 -15.86 10.71 2.93
N GLU A 198 -16.83 11.57 3.21
CA GLU A 198 -18.25 11.19 3.24
C GLU A 198 -18.75 10.92 1.82
N LEU A 199 -18.74 9.64 1.44
CA LEU A 199 -19.21 9.15 0.15
C LEU A 199 -20.28 8.08 0.36
N ASN A 200 -21.31 8.07 -0.49
CA ASN A 200 -22.32 7.01 -0.49
C ASN A 200 -21.79 5.77 -1.22
N ILE A 201 -20.91 5.02 -0.55
CA ILE A 201 -20.25 3.84 -1.10
C ILE A 201 -20.94 2.57 -0.66
N ASN A 202 -21.27 1.73 -1.63
CA ASN A 202 -21.67 0.36 -1.41
C ASN A 202 -20.51 -0.52 -1.84
N LEU A 203 -19.80 -1.16 -0.91
CA LEU A 203 -18.82 -2.18 -1.29
C LEU A 203 -19.43 -3.59 -1.22
N ASP A 204 -20.24 -3.86 -0.17
CA ASP A 204 -20.93 -5.14 0.10
C ASP A 204 -20.07 -6.40 -0.19
N THR A 205 -18.76 -6.24 -0.01
CA THR A 205 -17.79 -7.33 0.01
C THR A 205 -17.52 -7.66 1.47
N PRO A 206 -17.47 -8.95 1.85
CA PRO A 206 -17.02 -9.31 3.19
C PRO A 206 -15.62 -8.74 3.42
N LEU A 207 -15.47 -8.00 4.50
CA LEU A 207 -14.21 -7.41 4.93
C LEU A 207 -13.67 -8.21 6.10
N SER A 208 -12.34 -8.33 6.18
CA SER A 208 -11.67 -9.06 7.27
C SER A 208 -11.86 -8.37 8.63
N HIS A 209 -12.17 -7.07 8.64
CA HIS A 209 -12.60 -6.31 9.80
C HIS A 209 -13.53 -5.16 9.38
N THR A 210 -14.33 -4.65 10.33
CA THR A 210 -15.23 -3.52 10.09
C THR A 210 -14.43 -2.22 9.94
N VAL A 211 -14.56 -1.57 8.79
CA VAL A 211 -14.08 -0.20 8.55
C VAL A 211 -15.28 0.70 8.26
N ASN A 212 -15.18 1.97 8.69
CA ASN A 212 -16.18 3.00 8.41
C ASN A 212 -15.73 3.93 7.27
N CYS A 213 -14.72 3.51 6.52
CA CYS A 213 -14.07 4.31 5.51
C CYS A 213 -13.77 3.48 4.26
N TYR A 214 -13.86 4.11 3.10
CA TYR A 214 -13.84 3.42 1.81
C TYR A 214 -12.76 3.92 0.86
N CYS A 215 -11.75 4.66 1.36
CA CYS A 215 -10.55 4.91 0.57
C CYS A 215 -9.89 3.57 0.29
N ASP A 216 -9.59 3.35 -0.97
CA ASP A 216 -8.79 2.24 -1.43
C ASP A 216 -7.30 2.49 -1.17
N TYR A 217 -6.53 1.41 -1.18
CA TYR A 217 -5.14 1.45 -0.83
C TYR A 217 -4.19 1.72 -2.00
N HIS A 218 -4.65 1.89 -3.24
CA HIS A 218 -3.70 2.09 -4.35
C HIS A 218 -3.07 3.48 -4.35
N GLU A 219 -3.85 4.52 -4.05
CA GLU A 219 -3.37 5.89 -4.20
C GLU A 219 -3.75 6.78 -3.01
N SER A 220 -2.78 7.59 -2.60
CA SER A 220 -2.97 8.67 -1.64
C SER A 220 -1.93 9.76 -1.92
N LEU A 221 -2.33 10.89 -2.51
CA LEU A 221 -1.38 11.93 -2.93
C LEU A 221 -1.85 13.32 -2.53
N ILE A 222 -1.09 14.01 -1.70
CA ILE A 222 -1.33 15.41 -1.38
C ILE A 222 -0.99 16.26 -2.60
N THR A 223 -1.94 17.11 -3.00
CA THR A 223 -1.77 18.02 -4.12
C THR A 223 -1.01 19.28 -3.70
N PRO A 224 -0.47 20.06 -4.66
CA PRO A 224 0.08 21.39 -4.38
C PRO A 224 -0.91 22.38 -3.73
N HIS A 225 -2.21 22.06 -3.70
CA HIS A 225 -3.26 22.89 -3.09
C HIS A 225 -3.61 22.45 -1.65
N ASN A 226 -2.85 21.52 -1.06
CA ASN A 226 -3.10 20.95 0.28
C ASN A 226 -4.44 20.19 0.39
N THR A 227 -4.90 19.65 -0.72
CA THR A 227 -5.96 18.65 -0.80
C THR A 227 -5.32 17.27 -0.99
N ILE A 228 -6.08 16.18 -0.89
CA ILE A 228 -5.56 14.83 -1.11
C ILE A 228 -6.35 14.11 -2.19
N LEU A 229 -5.65 13.40 -3.08
CA LEU A 229 -6.21 12.49 -4.06
C LEU A 229 -6.24 11.09 -3.48
N VAL A 230 -7.39 10.43 -3.56
CA VAL A 230 -7.60 9.05 -3.13
C VAL A 230 -8.40 8.29 -4.18
N THR A 231 -8.26 6.97 -4.20
CA THR A 231 -9.11 6.06 -4.98
C THR A 231 -10.21 5.48 -4.10
N VAL A 232 -11.36 5.19 -4.69
CA VAL A 232 -12.49 4.53 -4.02
C VAL A 232 -13.14 3.55 -4.99
N TYR A 233 -13.68 2.46 -4.48
CA TYR A 233 -14.40 1.47 -5.27
C TYR A 233 -15.86 1.39 -4.80
N ASN A 234 -16.80 1.40 -5.74
CA ASN A 234 -18.24 1.35 -5.46
C ASN A 234 -18.91 0.24 -6.27
N LYS A 235 -19.46 -0.77 -5.60
CA LYS A 235 -20.29 -1.81 -6.21
C LYS A 235 -21.62 -1.22 -6.66
N THR A 236 -21.93 -1.39 -7.92
CA THR A 236 -23.19 -0.94 -8.53
C THR A 236 -23.62 -1.87 -9.66
N THR A 237 -24.77 -1.59 -10.30
CA THR A 237 -25.26 -2.35 -11.44
C THR A 237 -24.91 -1.68 -12.76
N ALA A 238 -24.68 -2.49 -13.80
CA ALA A 238 -24.43 -2.01 -15.16
C ALA A 238 -24.84 -3.06 -16.21
N ASP A 239 -25.03 -2.60 -17.45
CA ASP A 239 -25.24 -3.50 -18.60
C ASP A 239 -23.90 -4.08 -19.05
N LEU A 240 -23.72 -5.39 -18.84
CA LEU A 240 -22.51 -6.13 -19.21
C LEU A 240 -22.61 -6.84 -20.56
N SER A 241 -23.67 -6.60 -21.35
CA SER A 241 -23.87 -7.29 -22.64
C SER A 241 -22.69 -7.08 -23.59
N SER A 242 -22.03 -5.92 -23.54
CA SER A 242 -20.86 -5.57 -24.38
C SER A 242 -19.63 -6.44 -24.13
N VAL A 243 -19.55 -7.09 -22.97
CA VAL A 243 -18.47 -8.00 -22.58
C VAL A 243 -18.97 -9.44 -22.39
N GLY A 244 -20.18 -9.75 -22.86
CA GLY A 244 -20.78 -11.09 -22.80
C GLY A 244 -21.44 -11.45 -21.46
N GLY A 245 -21.69 -10.46 -20.60
CA GLY A 245 -22.35 -10.63 -19.30
C GLY A 245 -23.86 -10.39 -19.32
N SER A 246 -24.43 -10.33 -18.11
CA SER A 246 -25.85 -10.00 -17.90
C SER A 246 -26.15 -8.53 -18.21
N LYS A 247 -27.33 -8.26 -18.75
CA LYS A 247 -27.86 -6.89 -18.92
C LYS A 247 -28.08 -6.17 -17.57
N GLU A 248 -28.35 -6.94 -16.52
CA GLU A 248 -28.48 -6.46 -15.15
C GLU A 248 -27.35 -7.07 -14.31
N GLY A 249 -26.11 -6.81 -14.74
CA GLY A 249 -24.91 -7.27 -14.06
C GLY A 249 -24.48 -6.34 -12.93
N TYR A 250 -23.49 -6.77 -12.17
CA TYR A 250 -22.84 -5.98 -11.12
C TYR A 250 -21.39 -5.67 -11.50
N VAL A 251 -20.97 -4.44 -11.26
CA VAL A 251 -19.60 -3.96 -11.47
C VAL A 251 -19.06 -3.33 -10.21
N VAL A 252 -17.75 -3.15 -10.17
CA VAL A 252 -17.12 -2.21 -9.25
C VAL A 252 -16.74 -0.97 -10.03
N ASP A 253 -17.41 0.14 -9.75
CA ASP A 253 -17.07 1.45 -10.29
C ASP A 253 -15.85 2.00 -9.57
N SER A 254 -14.86 2.41 -10.34
CA SER A 254 -13.64 3.02 -9.85
C SER A 254 -13.82 4.52 -9.80
N LEU A 255 -13.69 5.09 -8.60
CA LEU A 255 -13.82 6.51 -8.34
C LEU A 255 -12.45 7.13 -8.09
N ALA A 256 -12.18 8.25 -8.74
CA ALA A 256 -11.05 9.11 -8.42
C ALA A 256 -11.58 10.33 -7.66
N VAL A 257 -11.07 10.57 -6.45
CA VAL A 257 -11.63 11.55 -5.52
C VAL A 257 -10.55 12.51 -5.06
N GLU A 258 -10.84 13.80 -5.11
CA GLU A 258 -10.06 14.81 -4.39
C GLU A 258 -10.83 15.24 -3.16
N VAL A 259 -10.15 15.26 -2.01
CA VAL A 259 -10.71 15.55 -0.70
C VAL A 259 -10.01 16.77 -0.11
N ASP A 260 -10.79 17.68 0.43
CA ASP A 260 -10.28 18.73 1.31
C ASP A 260 -9.89 18.10 2.66
N ILE A 261 -8.61 18.15 3.01
CA ILE A 261 -8.06 17.43 4.17
C ILE A 261 -8.62 17.97 5.50
N ASP A 262 -8.86 19.27 5.59
CA ASP A 262 -9.32 19.93 6.82
C ASP A 262 -10.78 19.58 7.14
N THR A 263 -11.62 19.50 6.10
CA THR A 263 -13.07 19.29 6.24
C THR A 263 -13.51 17.84 5.97
N ASN A 264 -12.62 17.03 5.39
CA ASN A 264 -12.89 15.69 4.91
C ASN A 264 -13.99 15.62 3.82
N GLN A 265 -14.26 16.74 3.15
CA GLN A 265 -15.31 16.80 2.13
C GLN A 265 -14.73 16.47 0.75
N PRO A 266 -15.40 15.63 -0.04
CA PRO A 266 -15.01 15.42 -1.43
C PRO A 266 -15.29 16.71 -2.23
N ILE A 267 -14.26 17.25 -2.87
CA ILE A 267 -14.35 18.46 -3.69
C ILE A 267 -14.30 18.15 -5.21
N PHE A 268 -13.94 16.92 -5.55
CA PHE A 268 -14.05 16.36 -6.89
C PHE A 268 -14.27 14.86 -6.78
N VAL A 269 -15.19 14.32 -7.58
CA VAL A 269 -15.45 12.88 -7.70
C VAL A 269 -15.62 12.57 -9.18
N TRP A 270 -14.84 11.62 -9.69
CA TRP A 270 -14.93 11.15 -11.05
C TRP A 270 -15.22 9.65 -11.09
N SER A 271 -16.33 9.27 -11.69
CA SER A 271 -16.73 7.88 -11.89
C SER A 271 -16.22 7.37 -13.23
N ALA A 272 -15.48 6.25 -13.22
CA ALA A 272 -15.09 5.58 -14.44
C ALA A 272 -16.31 5.10 -15.24
N LEU A 273 -17.34 4.61 -14.56
CA LEU A 273 -18.56 4.10 -15.18
C LEU A 273 -19.37 5.16 -15.93
N GLU A 274 -19.31 6.43 -15.49
CA GLU A 274 -19.96 7.56 -16.18
C GLU A 274 -19.21 8.00 -17.46
N HIS A 275 -17.91 7.73 -17.56
CA HIS A 275 -17.05 8.35 -18.56
C HIS A 275 -16.35 7.38 -19.52
N VAL A 276 -16.20 6.11 -19.15
CA VAL A 276 -15.47 5.10 -19.93
C VAL A 276 -16.35 3.88 -20.19
N SER A 277 -16.31 3.37 -21.42
CA SER A 277 -17.09 2.19 -21.78
C SER A 277 -16.52 0.93 -21.11
N ILE A 278 -17.38 0.09 -20.55
CA ILE A 278 -17.01 -1.23 -20.01
C ILE A 278 -16.33 -2.11 -21.07
N SER A 279 -16.67 -1.91 -22.35
CA SER A 279 -16.03 -2.62 -23.48
C SER A 279 -14.55 -2.30 -23.66
N ASP A 280 -14.06 -1.21 -23.09
CA ASP A 280 -12.65 -0.82 -23.16
C ASP A 280 -11.77 -1.67 -22.23
N SER A 281 -12.39 -2.51 -21.37
CA SER A 281 -11.68 -3.46 -20.51
C SER A 281 -11.04 -4.60 -21.33
N HIS A 282 -9.75 -4.84 -21.08
CA HIS A 282 -9.02 -6.03 -21.54
C HIS A 282 -9.13 -7.21 -20.57
N ARG A 283 -9.85 -7.06 -19.46
CA ARG A 283 -10.17 -8.18 -18.57
C ARG A 283 -11.32 -8.99 -19.20
N GLN A 284 -11.23 -10.31 -19.14
CA GLN A 284 -12.39 -11.15 -19.46
C GLN A 284 -13.37 -11.14 -18.29
N ILE A 285 -14.67 -11.15 -18.58
CA ILE A 285 -15.71 -11.16 -17.54
C ILE A 285 -15.73 -12.47 -16.75
N GLU A 286 -15.44 -13.60 -17.40
CA GLU A 286 -15.43 -14.94 -16.80
C GLU A 286 -16.70 -15.22 -15.96
N GLN A 287 -16.56 -15.61 -14.69
CA GLN A 287 -17.66 -15.88 -13.75
C GLN A 287 -18.06 -14.64 -12.92
N THR A 288 -17.49 -13.47 -13.23
CA THR A 288 -17.80 -12.21 -12.53
C THR A 288 -19.04 -11.54 -13.14
N GLY A 289 -19.41 -10.37 -12.63
CA GLY A 289 -20.62 -9.66 -13.07
C GLY A 289 -21.86 -9.98 -12.23
N THR A 290 -21.68 -10.67 -11.10
CA THR A 290 -22.76 -11.07 -10.18
C THR A 290 -22.72 -10.24 -8.89
N ALA A 291 -23.81 -10.22 -8.12
CA ALA A 291 -23.85 -9.46 -6.87
C ALA A 291 -22.74 -9.87 -5.88
N SER A 292 -22.40 -11.15 -5.80
CA SER A 292 -21.33 -11.65 -4.92
C SER A 292 -19.92 -11.52 -5.53
N MET A 293 -19.81 -11.37 -6.84
CA MET A 293 -18.53 -11.24 -7.56
C MET A 293 -18.68 -10.19 -8.67
N PRO A 294 -18.73 -8.89 -8.31
CA PRO A 294 -18.88 -7.81 -9.28
C PRO A 294 -17.70 -7.78 -10.25
N TYR A 295 -17.98 -7.37 -11.48
CA TYR A 295 -16.96 -7.27 -12.51
C TYR A 295 -16.12 -6.00 -12.32
N ASP A 296 -14.87 -6.19 -11.90
CA ASP A 296 -13.86 -5.12 -11.81
C ASP A 296 -13.20 -4.94 -13.18
N TRP A 297 -13.76 -4.02 -13.97
CA TRP A 297 -13.48 -3.81 -15.39
C TRP A 297 -12.54 -2.63 -15.66
N PHE A 298 -12.43 -1.67 -14.73
CA PHE A 298 -11.56 -0.50 -14.86
C PHE A 298 -10.30 -0.64 -14.00
N HIS A 299 -10.47 -0.98 -12.72
CA HIS A 299 -9.40 -1.11 -11.73
C HIS A 299 -8.45 0.10 -11.71
N ILE A 300 -8.92 1.20 -11.11
CA ILE A 300 -8.08 2.38 -10.88
C ILE A 300 -6.92 2.04 -9.94
N ASN A 301 -5.72 2.42 -10.32
CA ASN A 301 -4.51 2.11 -9.56
C ASN A 301 -3.60 3.32 -9.35
N SER A 302 -3.88 4.45 -10.00
CA SER A 302 -3.25 5.73 -9.69
C SER A 302 -4.08 6.91 -10.16
N ILE A 303 -3.94 8.02 -9.43
CA ILE A 303 -4.43 9.35 -9.80
C ILE A 303 -3.36 10.38 -9.44
N GLN A 304 -3.07 11.30 -10.37
CA GLN A 304 -2.08 12.36 -10.16
C GLN A 304 -2.61 13.70 -10.67
N SER A 305 -2.46 14.76 -9.87
CA SER A 305 -2.71 16.12 -10.35
C SER A 305 -1.63 16.52 -11.36
N TRP A 306 -2.04 16.98 -12.55
CA TRP A 306 -1.11 17.52 -13.54
C TRP A 306 -1.73 18.71 -14.26
N GLY A 307 -1.03 19.84 -14.26
CA GLY A 307 -1.53 21.08 -14.87
C GLY A 307 -2.87 21.51 -14.27
N ARG A 308 -3.93 21.49 -15.09
CA ARG A 308 -5.29 21.91 -14.69
C ARG A 308 -6.25 20.73 -14.52
N GLY A 309 -5.75 19.50 -14.49
CA GLY A 309 -6.57 18.29 -14.43
C GLY A 309 -5.87 17.16 -13.71
N PHE A 310 -6.28 15.94 -14.04
CA PHE A 310 -5.83 14.72 -13.38
C PHE A 310 -5.42 13.68 -14.42
N LEU A 311 -4.30 13.01 -14.19
CA LEU A 311 -3.95 11.77 -14.86
C LEU A 311 -4.55 10.63 -14.04
N ILE A 312 -5.42 9.82 -14.66
CA ILE A 312 -6.07 8.67 -14.02
C ILE A 312 -5.67 7.43 -14.79
N ASN A 313 -5.08 6.43 -14.11
CA ASN A 313 -4.67 5.18 -14.72
C ASN A 313 -5.68 4.06 -14.45
N SER A 314 -5.85 3.21 -15.46
CA SER A 314 -6.63 1.97 -15.35
C SER A 314 -5.78 0.78 -15.72
N ARG A 315 -5.66 -0.17 -14.78
CA ARG A 315 -4.95 -1.43 -15.00
C ARG A 315 -5.65 -2.34 -15.99
N ARG A 316 -6.97 -2.23 -16.15
CA ARG A 316 -7.75 -3.15 -17.02
C ARG A 316 -8.03 -2.60 -18.41
N THR A 317 -8.07 -1.28 -18.60
CA THR A 317 -8.16 -0.67 -19.94
C THR A 317 -6.78 -0.35 -20.54
N TRP A 318 -5.70 -0.61 -19.79
CA TRP A 318 -4.32 -0.31 -20.16
C TRP A 318 -4.12 1.14 -20.63
N THR A 319 -4.89 2.05 -20.04
CA THR A 319 -5.01 3.42 -20.52
C THR A 319 -4.83 4.40 -19.36
N THR A 320 -4.09 5.48 -19.64
CA THR A 320 -4.07 6.68 -18.80
C THR A 320 -4.94 7.75 -19.46
N TYR A 321 -5.89 8.28 -18.69
CA TYR A 321 -6.81 9.33 -19.09
C TYR A 321 -6.36 10.65 -18.48
N TYR A 322 -6.32 11.71 -19.26
CA TYR A 322 -6.21 13.07 -18.73
C TYR A 322 -7.59 13.70 -18.65
N VAL A 323 -8.01 14.00 -17.43
CA VAL A 323 -9.36 14.42 -17.08
C VAL A 323 -9.34 15.86 -16.59
N SER A 324 -10.26 16.70 -17.07
CA SER A 324 -10.39 18.08 -16.60
C SER A 324 -10.99 18.16 -15.19
N ARG A 325 -10.98 19.35 -14.58
CA ARG A 325 -11.64 19.59 -13.28
C ARG A 325 -13.16 19.43 -13.35
N GLU A 326 -13.72 19.56 -14.54
CA GLU A 326 -15.14 19.37 -14.85
C GLU A 326 -15.49 17.89 -15.11
N GLY A 327 -14.50 16.98 -15.12
CA GLY A 327 -14.69 15.54 -15.32
C GLY A 327 -14.56 15.06 -16.76
N GLU A 328 -14.32 15.95 -17.72
CA GLU A 328 -14.20 15.57 -19.13
C GLU A 328 -12.86 14.89 -19.43
N ILE A 329 -12.89 13.77 -20.16
CA ILE A 329 -11.67 13.15 -20.69
C ILE A 329 -11.18 13.99 -21.87
N LEU A 330 -10.08 14.73 -21.67
CA LEU A 330 -9.50 15.62 -22.68
C LEU A 330 -8.64 14.85 -23.69
N TRP A 331 -7.89 13.85 -23.21
CA TRP A 331 -7.13 12.92 -24.06
C TRP A 331 -6.83 11.64 -23.28
N ARG A 332 -6.37 10.61 -24.00
CA ARG A 332 -5.94 9.34 -23.42
C ARG A 332 -4.70 8.79 -24.12
N ILE A 333 -3.86 8.09 -23.36
CA ILE A 333 -2.72 7.31 -23.86
C ILE A 333 -3.06 5.84 -23.60
N ASN A 334 -3.30 5.09 -24.68
CA ASN A 334 -3.66 3.68 -24.63
C ASN A 334 -2.40 2.82 -24.90
N GLY A 335 -2.16 1.83 -24.05
CA GLY A 335 -1.03 0.90 -24.12
C GLY A 335 -1.29 -0.37 -24.93
N ALA A 336 -2.49 -0.58 -25.46
CA ALA A 336 -2.79 -1.65 -26.40
C ALA A 336 -1.99 -1.44 -27.69
N ALA A 337 -1.35 -2.52 -28.17
CA ALA A 337 -0.64 -2.49 -29.44
C ALA A 337 -1.62 -2.16 -30.59
N CYS A 338 -1.19 -1.28 -31.49
CA CYS A 338 -1.96 -0.85 -32.66
C CYS A 338 -2.24 -1.99 -33.64
#